data_AF-A0A1N6Q1N9-F1
#
_entry.id   AF-A0A1N6Q1N9-F1
#
_cell.length_a   1.000
_cell.length_b   1.000
_cell.length_c   1.000
_cell.angle_alpha   90.00
_cell.angle_beta   90.00
_cell.angle_gamma   90.00
#
_symmetry.space_group_name_H-M   'P 1'
#
loop_
_entity.id
_entity.type
_entity.pdbx_description
1 polymer ?
#
loop_
_entity_poly.entity_id
_entity_poly.type
_entity_poly.pdbx_seq_one_letter_code
_entity_poly.pdbx_strand_id
1 'polypeptide(L)'
;MRQPRRSLRVHVGLLLTGALLAGCGSTPEAPESVVTPSQPAERNFKPGAAGAGDPYFPTYGNGGYDVGRYTVKVRYDPAKDRLTGTTTVHASATSDLSAFNLDLAGLTVRSVTVDGAAARYSRKGDELSVTPAKGLIAGNGFVAEVRYDGEPEQLENELLGGGGFIHTEDGAIALGQPESASTWFPVNDHPSDKATYDFEITVPDGLTAVSNGVPGGKDSSAGWTTWKWAERAPMASYLSFVVIGKLRVTTGKHKGRPVYSALQTGLPKGAADDSIAETVKVADYLETVFGPYPFEAYGGVVISDPRIRYALETQSRPVYSADFFRQGVNTEVVAHELAHQWYGDSVALTRWQDIWLNEGLATYAEWLWTEHGGGRKVEESFASGYHGSSGQVWRTPPGKPGVENLFSNSVYQRGGMTVHALRVAVGDDAFFEILRTWSAEKRNGNGSTDEFIALAERVSGKKLGKLFDAWLYGTERPAEPKPL
;
A
#
# COMPACT_ATOMS: atom_id res chain seq x y z
N MET A 1 -38.94 -22.28 17.42
CA MET A 1 -40.01 -22.17 18.43
C MET A 1 -39.52 -22.77 19.76
N ARG A 2 -39.75 -22.02 20.85
CA ARG A 2 -39.73 -22.39 22.30
C ARG A 2 -38.40 -22.66 23.02
N GLN A 3 -38.00 -21.63 23.80
CA GLN A 3 -37.27 -21.71 25.07
C GLN A 3 -38.09 -22.40 26.17
N PRO A 4 -37.44 -22.75 27.31
CA PRO A 4 -37.81 -22.11 28.60
C PRO A 4 -36.57 -21.86 29.52
N ARG A 5 -36.41 -20.68 30.14
CA ARG A 5 -36.94 -20.12 31.43
C ARG A 5 -35.90 -20.13 32.57
N ARG A 6 -35.70 -18.91 33.10
CA ARG A 6 -34.94 -18.52 34.31
C ARG A 6 -35.56 -19.08 35.60
N SER A 7 -34.72 -19.23 36.63
CA SER A 7 -35.17 -19.18 38.04
C SER A 7 -34.28 -18.22 38.85
N LEU A 8 -34.94 -17.32 39.58
CA LEU A 8 -34.39 -16.44 40.62
C LEU A 8 -34.36 -17.20 41.95
N ARG A 9 -33.35 -16.97 42.79
CA ARG A 9 -33.42 -17.27 44.22
C ARG A 9 -33.11 -16.01 45.02
N VAL A 10 -34.08 -15.66 45.85
CA VAL A 10 -34.07 -14.64 46.91
C VAL A 10 -33.65 -15.33 48.20
N HIS A 11 -32.75 -14.74 48.99
CA HIS A 11 -32.53 -15.09 50.40
C HIS A 11 -32.71 -13.85 51.28
N VAL A 12 -33.46 -14.06 52.36
CA VAL A 12 -33.93 -13.11 53.37
C VAL A 12 -33.36 -13.54 54.73
N GLY A 13 -33.09 -12.55 55.61
CA GLY A 13 -32.96 -12.71 57.07
C GLY A 13 -31.52 -12.50 57.57
N LEU A 14 -31.24 -11.80 58.68
CA LEU A 14 -32.10 -11.37 59.78
C LEU A 14 -31.43 -10.21 60.56
N LEU A 15 -32.27 -9.46 61.27
CA LEU A 15 -31.99 -8.30 62.12
C LEU A 15 -31.15 -8.59 63.38
N LEU A 16 -30.46 -7.55 63.86
CA LEU A 16 -30.24 -7.32 65.30
C LEU A 16 -30.36 -5.82 65.61
N THR A 17 -31.25 -5.54 66.55
CA THR A 17 -31.71 -4.23 67.03
C THR A 17 -30.82 -3.72 68.16
N GLY A 18 -30.53 -2.41 68.14
CA GLY A 18 -30.01 -1.65 69.28
C GLY A 18 -30.63 -0.26 69.25
N ALA A 19 -31.50 0.02 70.22
CA ALA A 19 -32.15 1.32 70.41
C ALA A 19 -31.30 2.23 71.30
N LEU A 20 -31.37 3.55 71.09
CA LEU A 20 -31.58 4.57 72.14
C LEU A 20 -31.68 6.00 71.56
N LEU A 21 -32.88 6.57 71.73
CA LEU A 21 -33.27 7.94 72.10
C LEU A 21 -32.45 9.16 71.62
N ALA A 22 -33.12 10.06 70.89
CA ALA A 22 -33.56 11.40 71.37
C ALA A 22 -33.51 12.47 70.26
N GLY A 23 -34.55 13.32 70.22
CA GLY A 23 -34.49 14.63 69.56
C GLY A 23 -35.66 14.93 68.63
N CYS A 24 -36.72 15.56 69.15
CA CYS A 24 -37.69 16.26 68.32
C CYS A 24 -36.99 17.47 67.68
N GLY A 25 -36.82 17.45 66.36
CA GLY A 25 -36.43 18.60 65.55
C GLY A 25 -37.20 18.57 64.25
N SER A 26 -38.05 19.57 64.03
CA SER A 26 -38.80 19.78 62.79
C SER A 26 -37.84 20.15 61.66
N THR A 27 -37.55 19.22 60.75
CA THR A 27 -36.79 19.48 59.53
C THR A 27 -37.72 19.98 58.41
N PRO A 28 -37.43 21.15 57.80
CA PRO A 28 -38.14 21.59 56.61
C PRO A 28 -37.77 20.70 55.41
N GLU A 29 -38.77 20.36 54.62
CA GLU A 29 -38.66 19.57 53.39
C GLU A 29 -37.71 20.28 52.41
N ALA A 30 -36.60 19.61 52.06
CA ALA A 30 -35.62 20.14 51.12
C ALA A 30 -36.22 20.20 49.71
N PRO A 31 -36.05 21.29 48.95
CA PRO A 31 -36.60 21.39 47.61
C PRO A 31 -35.95 20.33 46.71
N GLU A 32 -36.76 19.61 45.93
CA GLU A 32 -36.29 18.69 44.90
C GLU A 32 -35.29 19.42 43.98
N SER A 33 -34.06 18.92 43.97
CA SER A 33 -33.01 19.40 43.07
C SER A 33 -33.42 19.06 41.65
N VAL A 34 -33.86 20.06 40.89
CA VAL A 34 -34.00 19.99 39.44
C VAL A 34 -32.62 19.65 38.88
N VAL A 35 -32.45 18.41 38.42
CA VAL A 35 -31.25 18.02 37.66
C VAL A 35 -31.37 18.69 36.31
N THR A 36 -30.74 19.86 36.16
CA THR A 36 -30.56 20.50 34.86
C THR A 36 -29.88 19.49 33.93
N PRO A 37 -30.39 19.22 32.71
CA PRO A 37 -29.70 18.35 31.77
C PRO A 37 -28.29 18.89 31.58
N SER A 38 -27.27 18.08 31.87
CA SER A 38 -25.89 18.42 31.52
C SER A 38 -25.86 18.73 30.03
N GLN A 39 -25.51 19.97 29.66
CA GLN A 39 -25.28 20.30 28.26
C GLN A 39 -24.31 19.26 27.69
N PRO A 40 -24.59 18.69 26.50
CA PRO A 40 -23.61 17.84 25.83
C PRO A 40 -22.29 18.61 25.76
N ALA A 41 -21.20 18.00 26.20
CA ALA A 41 -19.88 18.61 26.10
C ALA A 41 -19.69 19.11 24.65
N GLU A 42 -19.35 20.38 24.47
CA GLU A 42 -19.10 20.95 23.15
C GLU A 42 -17.99 20.15 22.48
N ARG A 43 -18.28 19.60 21.29
CA ARG A 43 -17.29 18.88 20.50
C ARG A 43 -16.21 19.85 20.04
N ASN A 44 -14.96 19.50 20.31
CA ASN A 44 -13.81 20.29 19.88
C ASN A 44 -13.29 19.76 18.54
N PHE A 45 -13.75 20.37 17.44
CA PHE A 45 -13.29 20.04 16.10
C PHE A 45 -11.93 20.69 15.82
N LYS A 46 -10.96 19.89 15.35
CA LYS A 46 -9.61 20.36 15.01
C LYS A 46 -9.23 19.99 13.58
N PRO A 47 -8.31 20.72 12.92
CA PRO A 47 -7.79 20.28 11.64
C PRO A 47 -7.10 18.92 11.78
N GLY A 48 -7.24 18.07 10.76
CA GLY A 48 -6.46 16.84 10.60
C GLY A 48 -4.97 17.15 10.44
N ALA A 49 -4.13 16.14 10.67
CA ALA A 49 -2.70 16.29 10.47
C ALA A 49 -2.36 16.34 8.97
N ALA A 50 -1.51 17.27 8.56
CA ALA A 50 -1.00 17.44 7.19
C ALA A 50 0.16 16.48 6.84
N GLY A 51 0.14 15.29 7.44
CA GLY A 51 1.22 14.31 7.40
C GLY A 51 0.82 13.04 8.15
N ALA A 52 1.18 11.87 7.61
CA ALA A 52 0.94 10.57 8.27
C ALA A 52 1.91 10.30 9.43
N GLY A 53 2.99 11.09 9.55
CA GLY A 53 3.97 10.98 10.63
C GLY A 53 5.18 10.11 10.31
N ASP A 54 5.43 9.80 9.05
CA ASP A 54 6.63 9.07 8.61
C ASP A 54 7.90 9.94 8.76
N PRO A 55 8.96 9.47 9.43
CA PRO A 55 10.18 10.26 9.63
C PRO A 55 10.96 10.58 8.36
N TYR A 56 10.84 9.76 7.31
CA TYR A 56 11.51 9.96 6.02
C TYR A 56 10.72 10.90 5.13
N PHE A 57 9.39 10.86 5.20
CA PHE A 57 8.50 11.76 4.47
C PHE A 57 7.44 12.39 5.39
N PRO A 58 7.81 13.38 6.23
CA PRO A 58 6.91 13.94 7.23
C PRO A 58 5.65 14.62 6.67
N THR A 59 5.67 14.98 5.39
CA THR A 59 4.55 15.65 4.69
C THR A 59 3.73 14.70 3.84
N TYR A 60 4.08 13.40 3.75
CA TYR A 60 3.30 12.45 2.96
C TYR A 60 2.10 11.95 3.74
N GLY A 61 0.98 11.84 3.02
CA GLY A 61 -0.29 11.46 3.58
C GLY A 61 -0.77 12.40 4.67
N ASN A 62 -1.79 11.96 5.38
CA ASN A 62 -2.68 12.82 6.14
C ASN A 62 -3.34 12.05 7.28
N GLY A 63 -3.56 12.74 8.40
CA GLY A 63 -4.07 12.14 9.63
C GLY A 63 -5.45 12.63 10.01
N GLY A 64 -6.14 11.84 10.84
CA GLY A 64 -7.46 12.17 11.39
C GLY A 64 -8.64 11.55 10.65
N TYR A 65 -8.38 10.83 9.56
CA TYR A 65 -9.34 10.00 8.85
C TYR A 65 -8.64 8.77 8.25
N ASP A 66 -9.44 7.82 7.76
CA ASP A 66 -9.04 6.56 7.12
C ASP A 66 -9.86 6.39 5.84
N VAL A 67 -9.22 6.12 4.70
CA VAL A 67 -9.92 6.04 3.41
C VAL A 67 -10.29 4.60 3.08
N GLY A 68 -11.59 4.33 2.99
CA GLY A 68 -12.08 3.01 2.59
C GLY A 68 -12.07 2.79 1.07
N ARG A 69 -12.32 3.85 0.28
CA ARG A 69 -12.46 3.74 -1.18
C ARG A 69 -12.20 5.04 -1.92
N TYR A 70 -11.51 4.93 -3.04
CA TYR A 70 -11.46 5.94 -4.10
C TYR A 70 -12.29 5.51 -5.31
N THR A 71 -13.03 6.44 -5.91
CA THR A 71 -13.50 6.34 -7.29
C THR A 71 -12.82 7.43 -8.09
N VAL A 72 -11.92 7.05 -9.00
CA VAL A 72 -11.09 7.96 -9.79
C VAL A 72 -11.58 7.94 -11.23
N LYS A 73 -12.22 9.04 -11.65
CA LYS A 73 -12.68 9.22 -13.03
C LYS A 73 -11.81 10.26 -13.70
N VAL A 74 -10.99 9.85 -14.64
CA VAL A 74 -10.07 10.75 -15.36
C VAL A 74 -10.29 10.64 -16.86
N ARG A 75 -10.17 11.77 -17.54
CA ARG A 75 -10.07 11.85 -18.98
C ARG A 75 -8.77 12.53 -19.35
N TYR A 76 -7.98 11.88 -20.19
CA TYR A 76 -6.68 12.37 -20.63
C TYR A 76 -6.64 12.54 -22.15
N ASP A 77 -6.30 13.75 -22.59
CA ASP A 77 -6.09 14.11 -23.99
C ASP A 77 -4.58 14.25 -24.26
N PRO A 78 -3.90 13.21 -24.78
CA PRO A 78 -2.45 13.27 -25.02
C PRO A 78 -2.09 14.34 -26.04
N ALA A 79 -2.97 14.69 -26.99
CA ALA A 79 -2.66 15.72 -27.99
C ALA A 79 -2.56 17.13 -27.40
N LYS A 80 -3.02 17.33 -26.16
CA LYS A 80 -2.99 18.62 -25.45
C LYS A 80 -2.28 18.53 -24.10
N ASP A 81 -1.71 17.37 -23.80
CA ASP A 81 -1.23 16.98 -22.49
C ASP A 81 -2.16 17.43 -21.34
N ARG A 82 -3.45 17.11 -21.45
CA ARG A 82 -4.45 17.64 -20.52
C ARG A 82 -5.25 16.54 -19.86
N LEU A 83 -5.25 16.57 -18.52
CA LEU A 83 -6.07 15.73 -17.67
C LEU A 83 -7.25 16.54 -17.13
N THR A 84 -8.44 15.91 -17.12
CA THR A 84 -9.62 16.37 -16.39
C THR A 84 -10.08 15.22 -15.51
N GLY A 85 -10.38 15.49 -14.24
CA GLY A 85 -10.64 14.46 -13.26
C GLY A 85 -11.75 14.80 -12.28
N THR A 86 -12.41 13.75 -11.80
CA THR A 86 -13.27 13.78 -10.63
C THR A 86 -12.91 12.59 -9.76
N THR A 87 -12.50 12.86 -8.53
CA THR A 87 -12.18 11.83 -7.54
C THR A 87 -13.16 11.92 -6.39
N THR A 88 -13.79 10.79 -6.09
CA THR A 88 -14.66 10.61 -4.93
C THR A 88 -13.95 9.78 -3.88
N VAL A 89 -13.79 10.34 -2.69
CA VAL A 89 -13.12 9.73 -1.53
C VAL A 89 -14.18 9.35 -0.51
N HIS A 90 -14.30 8.06 -0.21
CA HIS A 90 -15.12 7.56 0.89
C HIS A 90 -14.22 7.26 2.08
N ALA A 91 -14.37 8.03 3.15
CA ALA A 91 -13.49 7.96 4.32
C ALA A 91 -14.27 7.95 5.63
N SER A 92 -13.62 7.52 6.70
CA SER A 92 -14.15 7.61 8.07
C SER A 92 -13.26 8.52 8.90
N ALA A 93 -13.86 9.46 9.62
CA ALA A 93 -13.10 10.32 10.53
C ALA A 93 -12.65 9.52 11.76
N THR A 94 -11.37 9.57 12.09
CA THR A 94 -10.78 8.94 13.29
C THR A 94 -10.68 9.90 14.48
N SER A 95 -10.98 11.18 14.23
CA SER A 95 -11.09 12.25 15.24
C SER A 95 -12.17 13.27 14.83
N ASP A 96 -12.57 14.17 15.74
CA ASP A 96 -13.51 15.25 15.40
C ASP A 96 -12.77 16.31 14.56
N LEU A 97 -13.05 16.38 13.26
CA LEU A 97 -12.31 17.19 12.28
C LEU A 97 -13.02 18.49 11.89
N SER A 98 -12.33 19.61 11.95
CA SER A 98 -12.75 20.87 11.33
C SER A 98 -12.28 21.00 9.88
N ALA A 99 -11.24 20.25 9.49
CA ALA A 99 -10.66 20.18 8.15
C ALA A 99 -9.89 18.86 7.99
N PHE A 100 -9.69 18.41 6.76
CA PHE A 100 -8.78 17.32 6.38
C PHE A 100 -8.00 17.74 5.14
N ASN A 101 -6.92 17.04 4.79
CA ASN A 101 -6.18 17.34 3.56
C ASN A 101 -6.06 16.14 2.64
N LEU A 102 -5.62 16.38 1.41
CA LEU A 102 -5.31 15.40 0.38
C LEU A 102 -4.10 15.92 -0.40
N ASP A 103 -3.25 15.02 -0.87
CA ASP A 103 -2.14 15.32 -1.76
C ASP A 103 -2.64 15.35 -3.22
N LEU A 104 -2.31 16.41 -3.96
CA LEU A 104 -2.58 16.59 -5.39
C LEU A 104 -1.52 17.50 -6.00
N ALA A 105 -0.64 16.93 -6.83
CA ALA A 105 0.47 17.64 -7.45
C ALA A 105 0.10 18.22 -8.82
N GLY A 106 0.56 19.46 -9.09
CA GLY A 106 0.47 20.16 -10.39
C GLY A 106 -0.93 20.56 -10.88
N LEU A 107 -1.97 19.79 -10.57
CA LEU A 107 -3.32 19.93 -11.13
C LEU A 107 -4.15 20.99 -10.40
N THR A 108 -5.03 21.70 -11.10
CA THR A 108 -5.84 22.77 -10.51
C THR A 108 -7.17 22.24 -9.97
N VAL A 109 -7.44 22.46 -8.68
CA VAL A 109 -8.74 22.14 -8.06
C VAL A 109 -9.81 23.16 -8.47
N ARG A 110 -10.92 22.67 -9.01
CA ARG A 110 -12.06 23.48 -9.49
C ARG A 110 -13.22 23.54 -8.50
N SER A 111 -13.48 22.45 -7.79
CA SER A 111 -14.53 22.39 -6.78
C SER A 111 -14.30 21.25 -5.81
N VAL A 112 -14.68 21.44 -4.55
CA VAL A 112 -14.74 20.38 -3.54
C VAL A 112 -16.12 20.36 -2.89
N THR A 113 -16.70 19.17 -2.76
CA THR A 113 -17.89 18.94 -1.92
C THR A 113 -17.58 17.90 -0.85
N VAL A 114 -18.25 18.01 0.29
CA VAL A 114 -18.23 17.01 1.38
C VAL A 114 -19.68 16.71 1.75
N ASP A 115 -20.06 15.45 1.68
CA ASP A 115 -21.44 14.96 1.86
C ASP A 115 -22.46 15.72 0.99
N GLY A 116 -22.05 16.04 -0.25
CA GLY A 116 -22.85 16.78 -1.23
C GLY A 116 -22.96 18.29 -0.98
N ALA A 117 -22.45 18.80 0.14
CA ALA A 117 -22.39 20.24 0.42
C ALA A 117 -21.07 20.85 -0.06
N ALA A 118 -21.10 22.08 -0.57
CA ALA A 118 -19.88 22.79 -0.95
C ALA A 118 -18.94 22.95 0.25
N ALA A 119 -17.66 22.62 0.06
CA ALA A 119 -16.60 22.80 1.04
C ALA A 119 -15.67 23.94 0.62
N ARG A 120 -15.12 24.68 1.59
CA ARG A 120 -14.02 25.59 1.31
C ARG A 120 -12.75 24.78 1.14
N TYR A 121 -11.82 25.24 0.31
CA TYR A 121 -10.53 24.61 0.16
C TYR A 121 -9.42 25.63 -0.07
N SER A 122 -8.20 25.24 0.25
CA SER A 122 -6.98 26.01 -0.01
C SER A 122 -5.86 25.05 -0.40
N ARG A 123 -4.83 25.56 -1.08
CA ARG A 123 -3.68 24.76 -1.49
C ARG A 123 -2.38 25.40 -1.06
N LYS A 124 -1.40 24.56 -0.68
CA LYS A 124 -0.03 24.97 -0.39
C LYS A 124 0.93 23.91 -0.93
N GLY A 125 1.61 24.23 -2.03
CA GLY A 125 2.33 23.20 -2.78
C GLY A 125 1.36 22.14 -3.28
N ASP A 126 1.70 20.88 -3.05
CA ASP A 126 0.89 19.73 -3.47
C ASP A 126 -0.20 19.36 -2.45
N GLU A 127 -0.26 20.03 -1.30
CA GLU A 127 -1.26 19.78 -0.26
C GLU A 127 -2.56 20.57 -0.53
N LEU A 128 -3.71 19.86 -0.55
CA LEU A 128 -5.07 20.39 -0.64
C LEU A 128 -5.76 20.28 0.73
N SER A 129 -5.95 21.41 1.42
CA SER A 129 -6.72 21.46 2.66
C SER A 129 -8.19 21.75 2.40
N VAL A 130 -9.09 20.90 2.92
CA VAL A 130 -10.54 20.94 2.75
C VAL A 130 -11.23 21.23 4.08
N THR A 131 -12.03 22.29 4.11
CA THR A 131 -12.86 22.69 5.25
C THR A 131 -14.34 22.43 4.94
N PRO A 132 -14.95 21.35 5.46
CA PRO A 132 -16.36 21.05 5.26
C PRO A 132 -17.29 22.09 5.90
N ALA A 133 -18.54 22.15 5.45
CA ALA A 133 -19.54 23.09 5.98
C ALA A 133 -19.93 22.79 7.44
N LYS A 134 -19.79 21.54 7.87
CA LYS A 134 -19.97 21.05 9.24
C LYS A 134 -18.76 20.20 9.62
N GLY A 135 -18.37 20.23 10.89
CA GLY A 135 -17.29 19.38 11.37
C GLY A 135 -17.62 17.89 11.20
N LEU A 136 -16.59 17.10 10.88
CA LEU A 136 -16.70 15.65 10.73
C LEU A 136 -16.54 15.00 12.09
N ILE A 137 -17.43 14.08 12.43
CA ILE A 137 -17.48 13.45 13.75
C ILE A 137 -16.67 12.16 13.73
N ALA A 138 -15.81 11.97 14.74
CA ALA A 138 -15.06 10.73 14.93
C ALA A 138 -16.00 9.50 14.92
N GLY A 139 -15.61 8.48 14.17
CA GLY A 139 -16.38 7.24 13.98
C GLY A 139 -17.45 7.31 12.88
N ASN A 140 -17.69 8.48 12.28
CA ASN A 140 -18.63 8.61 11.16
C ASN A 140 -17.90 8.63 9.81
N GLY A 141 -18.56 8.06 8.81
CA GLY A 141 -18.15 8.18 7.40
C GLY A 141 -18.50 9.55 6.81
N PHE A 142 -17.71 9.98 5.82
CA PHE A 142 -17.95 11.14 4.97
C PHE A 142 -17.55 10.84 3.52
N VAL A 143 -18.09 11.61 2.58
CA VAL A 143 -17.75 11.50 1.15
C VAL A 143 -17.27 12.84 0.63
N ALA A 144 -16.02 12.90 0.18
CA ALA A 144 -15.47 14.07 -0.50
C ALA A 144 -15.47 13.86 -2.02
N GLU A 145 -15.92 14.84 -2.79
CA GLU A 145 -15.78 14.84 -4.25
C GLU A 145 -14.95 16.05 -4.68
N VAL A 146 -13.86 15.80 -5.40
CA VAL A 146 -12.93 16.81 -5.89
C VAL A 146 -12.93 16.80 -7.42
N ARG A 147 -13.22 17.95 -8.04
CA ARG A 147 -13.06 18.16 -9.49
C ARG A 147 -11.78 18.94 -9.76
N TYR A 148 -10.99 18.49 -10.73
CA TYR A 148 -9.69 19.07 -11.04
C TYR A 148 -9.35 18.93 -12.53
N ASP A 149 -8.44 19.76 -13.01
CA ASP A 149 -7.86 19.64 -14.36
C ASP A 149 -6.52 20.37 -14.44
N GLY A 150 -5.75 20.02 -15.47
CA GLY A 150 -4.46 20.66 -15.74
C GLY A 150 -3.60 19.82 -16.67
N GLU A 151 -2.35 20.23 -16.77
CA GLU A 151 -1.26 19.46 -17.36
C GLU A 151 -0.58 18.72 -16.20
N PRO A 152 -0.72 17.40 -16.12
CA PRO A 152 -0.07 16.61 -15.08
C PRO A 152 1.44 16.52 -15.37
N GLU A 153 2.25 16.63 -14.34
CA GLU A 153 3.72 16.60 -14.46
C GLU A 153 4.32 15.50 -13.58
N GLN A 154 5.57 15.18 -13.86
CA GLN A 154 6.38 14.30 -13.04
C GLN A 154 6.73 15.03 -11.73
N LEU A 155 6.64 14.33 -10.59
CA LEU A 155 7.21 14.80 -9.33
C LEU A 155 8.70 14.51 -9.33
N GLU A 156 9.51 15.54 -9.13
CA GLU A 156 10.96 15.42 -8.98
C GLU A 156 11.31 15.28 -7.51
N ASN A 157 11.91 14.15 -7.13
CA ASN A 157 12.52 13.97 -5.82
C ASN A 157 14.04 14.10 -5.95
N GLU A 158 14.63 15.11 -5.29
CA GLU A 158 16.07 15.40 -5.38
C GLU A 158 16.97 14.21 -4.98
N LEU A 159 16.47 13.30 -4.14
CA LEU A 159 17.21 12.16 -3.61
C LEU A 159 16.89 10.84 -4.31
N LEU A 160 15.66 10.67 -4.80
CA LEU A 160 15.14 9.40 -5.32
C LEU A 160 14.95 9.39 -6.84
N GLY A 161 15.05 10.56 -7.49
CA GLY A 161 14.71 10.74 -8.90
C GLY A 161 13.22 10.98 -9.10
N GLY A 162 12.83 11.32 -10.34
CA GLY A 162 11.46 11.67 -10.65
C GLY A 162 10.52 10.45 -10.76
N GLY A 163 9.26 10.63 -10.38
CA GLY A 163 8.16 9.66 -10.54
C GLY A 163 6.83 10.36 -10.81
N GLY A 164 5.75 9.62 -11.06
CA GLY A 164 4.44 10.21 -11.32
C GLY A 164 4.08 10.27 -12.81
N PHE A 165 3.43 11.36 -13.23
CA PHE A 165 2.80 11.42 -14.55
C PHE A 165 3.77 11.84 -15.65
N ILE A 166 3.85 11.03 -16.69
CA ILE A 166 4.76 11.18 -17.79
C ILE A 166 3.96 11.14 -19.09
N HIS A 167 3.92 12.27 -19.79
CA HIS A 167 3.40 12.32 -21.15
C HIS A 167 4.28 11.50 -22.12
N THR A 168 3.63 10.72 -22.99
CA THR A 168 4.26 9.98 -24.10
C THR A 168 3.64 10.40 -25.42
N GLU A 169 4.34 10.17 -26.54
CA GLU A 169 3.86 10.55 -27.88
C GLU A 169 2.44 10.05 -28.19
N ASP A 170 2.08 8.87 -27.68
CA ASP A 170 0.79 8.21 -27.94
C ASP A 170 -0.08 8.04 -26.68
N GLY A 171 0.24 8.69 -25.56
CA GLY A 171 -0.47 8.49 -24.30
C GLY A 171 0.26 9.05 -23.09
N ALA A 172 0.32 8.25 -22.02
CA ALA A 172 0.94 8.62 -20.76
C ALA A 172 1.25 7.41 -19.90
N ILE A 173 2.16 7.59 -18.95
CA ILE A 173 2.48 6.63 -17.90
C ILE A 173 2.41 7.39 -16.58
N ALA A 174 1.63 6.92 -15.61
CA ALA A 174 1.69 7.38 -14.22
C ALA A 174 2.16 6.21 -13.35
N LEU A 175 3.38 6.32 -12.81
CA LEU A 175 4.06 5.26 -12.09
C LEU A 175 5.14 5.87 -11.18
N GLY A 176 5.28 5.37 -9.95
CA GLY A 176 6.38 5.78 -9.08
C GLY A 176 6.23 5.33 -7.63
N GLN A 177 7.37 5.27 -6.96
CA GLN A 177 7.52 4.99 -5.54
C GLN A 177 8.65 5.89 -5.02
N PRO A 178 8.50 6.56 -3.86
CA PRO A 178 7.43 6.41 -2.86
C PRO A 178 6.12 7.14 -3.18
N GLU A 179 6.10 8.00 -4.20
CA GLU A 179 4.95 8.82 -4.56
C GLU A 179 4.71 8.84 -6.08
N SER A 180 3.45 8.93 -6.47
CA SER A 180 3.01 8.99 -7.88
C SER A 180 1.51 9.28 -7.99
N ALA A 181 0.70 8.76 -7.06
CA ALA A 181 -0.76 8.87 -7.11
C ALA A 181 -1.24 10.33 -7.17
N SER A 182 -0.63 11.20 -6.36
CA SER A 182 -0.96 12.62 -6.30
C SER A 182 -0.77 13.37 -7.62
N THR A 183 -0.02 12.85 -8.59
CA THR A 183 0.18 13.52 -9.90
C THR A 183 -1.01 13.36 -10.85
N TRP A 184 -1.99 12.52 -10.52
CA TRP A 184 -3.16 12.29 -11.37
C TRP A 184 -4.50 12.21 -10.64
N PHE A 185 -4.51 12.06 -9.32
CA PHE A 185 -5.73 12.22 -8.52
C PHE A 185 -5.43 12.65 -7.07
N PRO A 186 -6.36 13.36 -6.39
CA PRO A 186 -6.19 13.74 -4.99
C PRO A 186 -6.29 12.52 -4.08
N VAL A 187 -5.32 12.33 -3.19
CA VAL A 187 -5.12 11.08 -2.44
C VAL A 187 -4.55 11.36 -1.04
N ASN A 188 -4.68 10.41 -0.11
CA ASN A 188 -3.89 10.36 1.11
C ASN A 188 -2.59 9.59 0.81
N ASP A 189 -1.52 10.27 0.37
CA ASP A 189 -0.38 9.63 -0.31
C ASP A 189 0.64 8.99 0.64
N HIS A 190 0.23 7.96 1.39
CA HIS A 190 1.13 7.20 2.27
C HIS A 190 0.75 5.72 2.33
N PRO A 191 1.72 4.78 2.37
CA PRO A 191 1.43 3.34 2.40
C PRO A 191 0.61 2.87 3.61
N SER A 192 0.55 3.66 4.69
CA SER A 192 -0.24 3.35 5.88
C SER A 192 -1.76 3.51 5.72
N ASP A 193 -2.24 4.29 4.73
CA ASP A 193 -3.67 4.48 4.46
C ASP A 193 -4.06 3.75 3.17
N LYS A 194 -4.42 2.48 3.30
CA LYS A 194 -4.76 1.63 2.15
C LYS A 194 -6.25 1.67 1.88
N ALA A 195 -6.61 1.79 0.60
CA ALA A 195 -8.00 1.90 0.17
C ALA A 195 -8.33 0.93 -0.97
N THR A 196 -9.61 0.73 -1.24
CA THR A 196 -10.07 0.11 -2.50
C THR A 196 -10.19 1.15 -3.61
N TYR A 197 -10.10 0.74 -4.87
CA TYR A 197 -10.11 1.68 -6.00
C TYR A 197 -11.03 1.21 -7.12
N ASP A 198 -11.83 2.13 -7.66
CA ASP A 198 -12.46 1.99 -8.96
C ASP A 198 -11.92 3.09 -9.89
N PHE A 199 -11.34 2.68 -11.01
CA PHE A 199 -10.81 3.59 -12.03
C PHE A 199 -11.70 3.60 -13.26
N GLU A 200 -12.05 4.80 -13.74
CA GLU A 200 -12.63 5.03 -15.05
C GLU A 200 -11.71 5.98 -15.83
N ILE A 201 -11.03 5.45 -16.85
CA ILE A 201 -10.00 6.18 -17.59
C ILE A 201 -10.46 6.37 -19.03
N THR A 202 -10.81 7.60 -19.37
CA THR A 202 -11.31 8.00 -20.70
C THR A 202 -10.18 8.56 -21.56
N VAL A 203 -9.95 7.96 -22.72
CA VAL A 203 -8.88 8.32 -23.67
C VAL A 203 -9.44 8.38 -25.10
N PRO A 204 -8.77 9.04 -26.06
CA PRO A 204 -9.20 9.00 -27.46
C PRO A 204 -9.33 7.58 -28.00
N ASP A 205 -10.26 7.37 -28.93
CA ASP A 205 -10.44 6.07 -29.58
C ASP A 205 -9.14 5.59 -30.25
N GLY A 206 -8.88 4.29 -30.14
CA GLY A 206 -7.65 3.65 -30.63
C GLY A 206 -6.53 3.54 -29.58
N LEU A 207 -6.65 4.20 -28.43
CA LEU A 207 -5.76 4.00 -27.29
C LEU A 207 -6.33 3.01 -26.27
N THR A 208 -5.42 2.33 -25.57
CA THR A 208 -5.73 1.44 -24.45
C THR A 208 -5.23 2.08 -23.16
N ALA A 209 -6.06 2.05 -22.10
CA ALA A 209 -5.65 2.42 -20.75
C ALA A 209 -5.70 1.22 -19.82
N VAL A 210 -4.56 0.90 -19.21
CA VAL A 210 -4.39 -0.22 -18.26
C VAL A 210 -4.09 0.34 -16.87
N SER A 211 -4.74 -0.20 -15.85
CA SER A 211 -4.57 0.18 -14.44
C SER A 211 -4.73 -1.05 -13.54
N ASN A 212 -4.85 -0.90 -12.22
CA ASN A 212 -4.86 -1.98 -11.22
C ASN A 212 -6.16 -2.80 -11.19
N GLY A 213 -6.11 -4.01 -10.63
CA GLY A 213 -7.27 -4.81 -10.29
C GLY A 213 -7.93 -5.53 -11.47
N VAL A 214 -9.21 -5.86 -11.29
CA VAL A 214 -10.04 -6.62 -12.24
C VAL A 214 -10.50 -5.73 -13.39
N PRO A 215 -10.34 -6.14 -14.66
CA PRO A 215 -10.85 -5.38 -15.80
C PRO A 215 -12.38 -5.38 -15.82
N GLY A 216 -12.98 -4.19 -15.78
CA GLY A 216 -14.42 -3.93 -15.83
C GLY A 216 -15.00 -3.73 -17.23
N GLY A 217 -14.18 -3.94 -18.28
CA GLY A 217 -14.55 -3.69 -19.67
C GLY A 217 -14.32 -2.25 -20.12
N LYS A 218 -14.90 -1.90 -21.26
CA LYS A 218 -14.78 -0.57 -21.86
C LYS A 218 -16.03 -0.15 -22.61
N ASP A 219 -16.28 1.14 -22.67
CA ASP A 219 -17.38 1.76 -23.42
C ASP A 219 -16.83 2.90 -24.28
N SER A 220 -17.22 2.94 -25.56
CA SER A 220 -16.79 3.98 -26.50
C SER A 220 -17.95 4.87 -26.92
N SER A 221 -17.75 6.18 -26.90
CA SER A 221 -18.73 7.17 -27.32
C SER A 221 -18.06 8.47 -27.75
N ALA A 222 -18.58 9.09 -28.80
CA ALA A 222 -18.16 10.41 -29.28
C ALA A 222 -16.63 10.58 -29.52
N GLY A 223 -15.95 9.53 -29.99
CA GLY A 223 -14.50 9.55 -30.27
C GLY A 223 -13.60 9.25 -29.06
N TRP A 224 -14.19 8.81 -27.94
CA TRP A 224 -13.49 8.49 -26.70
C TRP A 224 -13.89 7.11 -26.20
N THR A 225 -12.92 6.40 -25.64
CA THR A 225 -13.09 5.09 -25.00
C THR A 225 -12.78 5.21 -23.52
N THR A 226 -13.70 4.76 -22.67
CA THR A 226 -13.52 4.67 -21.21
C THR A 226 -13.20 3.25 -20.81
N TRP A 227 -12.04 3.05 -20.19
CA TRP A 227 -11.58 1.78 -19.64
C TRP A 227 -11.88 1.73 -18.15
N LYS A 228 -12.45 0.61 -17.68
CA LYS A 228 -12.88 0.44 -16.29
C LYS A 228 -12.03 -0.61 -15.58
N TRP A 229 -11.63 -0.31 -14.36
CA TRP A 229 -10.82 -1.21 -13.52
C TRP A 229 -11.27 -1.14 -12.06
N ALA A 230 -11.17 -2.25 -11.34
CA ALA A 230 -11.56 -2.32 -9.94
C ALA A 230 -10.55 -3.13 -9.11
N GLU A 231 -9.86 -2.47 -8.18
CA GLU A 231 -9.05 -3.09 -7.15
C GLU A 231 -9.86 -3.18 -5.85
N ARG A 232 -10.23 -4.41 -5.49
CA ARG A 232 -11.13 -4.71 -4.37
C ARG A 232 -10.39 -5.08 -3.08
N ALA A 233 -9.09 -5.37 -3.15
CA ALA A 233 -8.24 -5.46 -1.99
C ALA A 233 -7.68 -4.07 -1.64
N PRO A 234 -7.56 -3.70 -0.36
CA PRO A 234 -6.89 -2.47 0.05
C PRO A 234 -5.48 -2.36 -0.54
N MET A 235 -5.20 -1.23 -1.19
CA MET A 235 -3.97 -0.93 -1.93
C MET A 235 -3.37 0.39 -1.40
N ALA A 236 -2.05 0.43 -1.21
CA ALA A 236 -1.33 1.67 -0.94
C ALA A 236 -1.36 2.59 -2.17
N SER A 237 -1.41 3.91 -1.96
CA SER A 237 -1.57 4.89 -3.05
C SER A 237 -0.49 4.78 -4.15
N TYR A 238 0.79 4.66 -3.78
CA TYR A 238 1.91 4.60 -4.72
C TYR A 238 1.84 3.39 -5.68
N LEU A 239 1.12 2.32 -5.29
CA LEU A 239 0.92 1.12 -6.11
C LEU A 239 -0.10 1.33 -7.22
N SER A 240 -0.84 2.45 -7.19
CA SER A 240 -1.73 2.85 -8.27
C SER A 240 -0.92 3.27 -9.49
N PHE A 241 -1.39 2.86 -10.66
CA PHE A 241 -0.76 3.26 -11.91
C PHE A 241 -1.77 3.43 -13.04
N VAL A 242 -1.32 4.12 -14.08
CA VAL A 242 -1.98 4.05 -15.38
C VAL A 242 -0.94 4.02 -16.50
N VAL A 243 -1.13 3.12 -17.47
CA VAL A 243 -0.40 3.14 -18.75
C VAL A 243 -1.42 3.32 -19.88
N ILE A 244 -1.26 4.41 -20.62
CA ILE A 244 -2.07 4.80 -21.77
C ILE A 244 -1.20 4.75 -23.01
N GLY A 245 -1.66 4.08 -24.06
CA GLY A 245 -1.00 4.13 -25.36
C GLY A 245 -1.47 3.04 -26.31
N LYS A 246 -0.68 2.78 -27.35
CA LYS A 246 -0.87 1.63 -28.24
C LYS A 246 -0.26 0.39 -27.61
N LEU A 247 -1.12 -0.52 -27.15
CA LEU A 247 -0.73 -1.71 -26.40
C LEU A 247 -1.16 -3.00 -27.10
N ARG A 248 -0.26 -3.99 -27.17
CA ARG A 248 -0.56 -5.39 -27.48
C ARG A 248 -1.05 -6.05 -26.19
N VAL A 249 -2.33 -6.39 -26.15
CA VAL A 249 -2.98 -6.97 -24.97
C VAL A 249 -3.12 -8.47 -25.11
N THR A 250 -2.77 -9.20 -24.05
CA THR A 250 -3.04 -10.63 -23.88
C THR A 250 -3.95 -10.82 -22.68
N THR A 251 -5.07 -11.51 -22.86
CA THR A 251 -6.03 -11.80 -21.78
C THR A 251 -6.21 -13.30 -21.58
N GLY A 252 -6.43 -13.72 -20.34
CA GLY A 252 -6.70 -15.10 -19.98
C GLY A 252 -7.43 -15.23 -18.64
N LYS A 253 -7.45 -16.44 -18.11
CA LYS A 253 -7.93 -16.74 -16.75
C LYS A 253 -7.01 -17.76 -16.10
N HIS A 254 -6.77 -17.60 -14.81
CA HIS A 254 -6.02 -18.54 -13.99
C HIS A 254 -6.72 -18.69 -12.64
N LYS A 255 -6.99 -19.92 -12.20
CA LYS A 255 -7.73 -20.22 -10.95
C LYS A 255 -9.02 -19.38 -10.79
N GLY A 256 -9.74 -19.14 -11.89
CA GLY A 256 -10.98 -18.34 -11.91
C GLY A 256 -10.80 -16.81 -11.94
N ARG A 257 -9.57 -16.31 -11.81
CA ARG A 257 -9.21 -14.88 -11.82
C ARG A 257 -8.76 -14.44 -13.22
N PRO A 258 -9.10 -13.22 -13.68
CA PRO A 258 -8.60 -12.69 -14.94
C PRO A 258 -7.08 -12.51 -14.94
N VAL A 259 -6.46 -12.81 -16.07
CA VAL A 259 -5.08 -12.46 -16.40
C VAL A 259 -5.14 -11.39 -17.48
N TYR A 260 -4.52 -10.23 -17.26
CA TYR A 260 -4.47 -9.14 -18.23
C TYR A 260 -3.06 -8.57 -18.30
N SER A 261 -2.38 -8.85 -19.41
CA SER A 261 -1.03 -8.34 -19.68
C SER A 261 -1.04 -7.43 -20.89
N ALA A 262 -0.18 -6.42 -20.88
CA ALA A 262 -0.11 -5.42 -21.96
C ALA A 262 1.34 -5.00 -22.23
N LEU A 263 1.73 -4.99 -23.49
CA LEU A 263 3.07 -4.55 -23.90
C LEU A 263 2.93 -3.42 -24.92
N GLN A 264 3.75 -2.37 -24.83
CA GLN A 264 3.74 -1.31 -25.85
C GLN A 264 3.99 -1.88 -27.26
N THR A 265 3.24 -1.42 -28.26
CA THR A 265 3.32 -1.95 -29.63
C THR A 265 4.66 -1.68 -30.31
N GLY A 266 5.40 -0.68 -29.84
CA GLY A 266 6.76 -0.39 -30.33
C GLY A 266 7.79 -1.45 -29.94
N LEU A 267 7.48 -2.33 -28.98
CA LEU A 267 8.39 -3.40 -28.55
C LEU A 267 8.35 -4.59 -29.51
N PRO A 268 9.52 -5.14 -29.91
CA PRO A 268 9.58 -6.37 -30.67
C PRO A 268 8.98 -7.52 -29.85
N LYS A 269 8.35 -8.47 -30.54
CA LYS A 269 7.94 -9.73 -29.90
C LYS A 269 9.17 -10.54 -29.50
N GLY A 270 9.14 -11.17 -28.33
CA GLY A 270 10.19 -12.08 -27.88
C GLY A 270 10.32 -12.12 -26.37
N ALA A 271 11.54 -11.87 -25.87
CA ALA A 271 11.90 -12.03 -24.46
C ALA A 271 10.92 -11.42 -23.45
N ALA A 272 10.42 -10.20 -23.71
CA ALA A 272 9.44 -9.56 -22.84
C ALA A 272 8.10 -10.31 -22.83
N ASP A 273 7.59 -10.72 -24.01
CA ASP A 273 6.37 -11.53 -24.11
C ASP A 273 6.52 -12.86 -23.39
N ASP A 274 7.64 -13.56 -23.62
CA ASP A 274 7.92 -14.87 -23.04
C ASP A 274 8.08 -14.79 -21.51
N SER A 275 8.69 -13.73 -20.99
CA SER A 275 8.83 -13.52 -19.55
C SER A 275 7.48 -13.23 -18.88
N ILE A 276 6.68 -12.34 -19.46
CA ILE A 276 5.34 -12.00 -18.92
C ILE A 276 4.37 -13.18 -19.03
N ALA A 277 4.53 -14.06 -20.02
CA ALA A 277 3.73 -15.28 -20.12
C ALA A 277 3.90 -16.22 -18.92
N GLU A 278 5.03 -16.16 -18.21
CA GLU A 278 5.32 -17.01 -17.03
C GLU A 278 4.67 -16.49 -15.73
N THR A 279 4.02 -15.30 -15.74
CA THR A 279 3.43 -14.64 -14.56
C THR A 279 2.64 -15.62 -13.68
N VAL A 280 1.73 -16.40 -14.24
CA VAL A 280 0.85 -17.28 -13.45
C VAL A 280 1.57 -18.51 -12.90
N LYS A 281 2.63 -18.97 -13.57
CA LYS A 281 3.46 -20.09 -13.12
C LYS A 281 4.38 -19.66 -11.97
N VAL A 282 4.96 -18.47 -12.08
CA VAL A 282 5.70 -17.84 -10.98
C VAL A 282 4.77 -17.64 -9.79
N ALA A 283 3.56 -17.10 -10.00
CA ALA A 283 2.58 -16.95 -8.93
C ALA A 283 2.21 -18.29 -8.28
N ASP A 284 2.02 -19.36 -9.06
CA ASP A 284 1.74 -20.71 -8.53
C ASP A 284 2.89 -21.22 -7.65
N TYR A 285 4.14 -20.99 -8.02
CA TYR A 285 5.28 -21.33 -7.18
C TYR A 285 5.29 -20.50 -5.89
N LEU A 286 5.18 -19.17 -5.98
CA LEU A 286 5.20 -18.29 -4.82
C LEU A 286 4.03 -18.56 -3.87
N GLU A 287 2.87 -19.02 -4.37
CA GLU A 287 1.77 -19.48 -3.53
C GLU A 287 2.16 -20.66 -2.62
N THR A 288 3.06 -21.54 -3.06
CA THR A 288 3.57 -22.65 -2.23
C THR A 288 4.51 -22.16 -1.13
N VAL A 289 5.16 -21.02 -1.34
CA VAL A 289 6.16 -20.45 -0.42
C VAL A 289 5.50 -19.51 0.58
N PHE A 290 4.67 -18.57 0.11
CA PHE A 290 4.12 -17.44 0.87
C PHE A 290 2.64 -17.60 1.26
N GLY A 291 1.98 -18.64 0.75
CA GLY A 291 0.55 -18.87 0.95
C GLY A 291 -0.31 -18.29 -0.18
N PRO A 292 -1.64 -18.29 -0.06
CA PRO A 292 -2.54 -17.94 -1.16
C PRO A 292 -2.28 -16.56 -1.77
N TYR A 293 -2.38 -16.44 -3.10
CA TYR A 293 -2.20 -15.16 -3.79
C TYR A 293 -3.27 -14.14 -3.34
N PRO A 294 -2.87 -12.92 -2.94
CA PRO A 294 -3.73 -12.02 -2.19
C PRO A 294 -4.76 -11.28 -3.04
N PHE A 295 -4.63 -11.23 -4.37
CA PHE A 295 -5.49 -10.40 -5.22
C PHE A 295 -6.39 -11.17 -6.18
N GLU A 296 -7.29 -10.44 -6.84
CA GLU A 296 -8.35 -10.99 -7.70
C GLU A 296 -8.00 -10.99 -9.19
N ALA A 297 -6.84 -10.46 -9.56
CA ALA A 297 -6.36 -10.43 -10.94
C ALA A 297 -4.85 -10.65 -10.99
N TYR A 298 -4.36 -11.12 -12.14
CA TYR A 298 -2.95 -11.21 -12.46
C TYR A 298 -2.64 -10.39 -13.71
N GLY A 299 -1.36 -10.14 -13.96
CA GLY A 299 -0.89 -9.60 -15.22
C GLY A 299 0.49 -9.00 -15.10
N GLY A 300 0.93 -8.38 -16.19
CA GLY A 300 2.12 -7.55 -16.22
C GLY A 300 2.06 -6.57 -17.39
N VAL A 301 2.63 -5.39 -17.20
CA VAL A 301 2.71 -4.37 -18.25
C VAL A 301 4.16 -4.10 -18.60
N VAL A 302 4.53 -4.11 -19.88
CA VAL A 302 5.89 -3.74 -20.31
C VAL A 302 5.85 -2.42 -21.07
N ILE A 303 6.60 -1.45 -20.53
CA ILE A 303 6.77 -0.12 -21.07
C ILE A 303 8.19 0.08 -21.60
N SER A 304 8.36 1.01 -22.53
CA SER A 304 9.59 1.30 -23.26
C SER A 304 9.84 2.81 -23.30
N ASP A 305 9.75 3.46 -22.14
CA ASP A 305 10.12 4.86 -21.97
C ASP A 305 11.53 4.95 -21.34
N PRO A 306 12.50 5.65 -21.96
CA PRO A 306 13.87 5.70 -21.45
C PRO A 306 14.01 6.40 -20.09
N ARG A 307 13.01 7.16 -19.65
CA ARG A 307 12.96 7.79 -18.33
C ARG A 307 12.66 6.79 -17.23
N ILE A 308 12.03 5.65 -17.55
CA ILE A 308 11.70 4.60 -16.58
C ILE A 308 12.63 3.40 -16.79
N ARG A 309 13.53 3.19 -15.83
CA ARG A 309 14.56 2.15 -15.87
C ARG A 309 14.40 1.09 -14.76
N TYR A 310 13.29 1.14 -14.04
CA TYR A 310 12.94 0.21 -12.98
C TYR A 310 11.72 -0.63 -13.38
N ALA A 311 11.45 -1.68 -12.61
CA ALA A 311 10.15 -2.32 -12.54
C ALA A 311 9.50 -1.91 -11.21
N LEU A 312 8.17 -1.89 -11.17
CA LEU A 312 7.43 -1.55 -9.96
C LEU A 312 6.30 -2.55 -9.77
N GLU A 313 6.08 -2.92 -8.53
CA GLU A 313 5.23 -4.00 -8.07
C GLU A 313 3.73 -3.70 -8.14
N THR A 314 3.32 -2.66 -8.87
CA THR A 314 1.96 -2.12 -8.88
C THR A 314 0.87 -3.18 -8.72
N GLN A 315 0.06 -3.03 -7.67
CA GLN A 315 -0.76 -4.11 -7.13
C GLN A 315 -1.61 -4.81 -8.20
N SER A 316 -1.60 -6.15 -8.17
CA SER A 316 -2.22 -7.12 -9.10
C SER A 316 -1.60 -7.19 -10.50
N ARG A 317 -0.76 -6.22 -10.88
CA ARG A 317 -0.27 -6.07 -12.25
C ARG A 317 1.01 -5.24 -12.29
N PRO A 318 2.18 -5.83 -11.98
CA PRO A 318 3.44 -5.11 -12.02
C PRO A 318 3.76 -4.49 -13.39
N VAL A 319 4.46 -3.36 -13.37
CA VAL A 319 4.92 -2.64 -14.56
C VAL A 319 6.43 -2.80 -14.68
N TYR A 320 6.91 -3.20 -15.86
CA TYR A 320 8.31 -3.49 -16.14
C TYR A 320 8.85 -2.56 -17.22
N SER A 321 10.01 -1.96 -16.99
CA SER A 321 10.79 -1.39 -18.08
C SER A 321 11.27 -2.50 -19.03
N ALA A 322 11.19 -2.25 -20.33
CA ALA A 322 11.69 -3.16 -21.36
C ALA A 322 13.20 -3.43 -21.25
N ASP A 323 13.94 -2.57 -20.53
CA ASP A 323 15.36 -2.69 -20.23
C ASP A 323 15.69 -4.05 -19.57
N PHE A 324 14.78 -4.58 -18.75
CA PHE A 324 14.95 -5.87 -18.05
C PHE A 324 14.98 -7.09 -18.97
N PHE A 325 14.51 -6.95 -20.21
CA PHE A 325 14.39 -8.05 -21.18
C PHE A 325 15.35 -7.92 -22.37
N ARG A 326 16.23 -6.91 -22.36
CA ARG A 326 17.21 -6.70 -23.44
C ARG A 326 18.24 -7.83 -23.56
N GLN A 327 18.53 -8.52 -22.47
CA GLN A 327 19.48 -9.63 -22.42
C GLN A 327 18.83 -11.00 -22.62
N GLY A 328 17.53 -11.04 -22.93
CA GLY A 328 16.76 -12.27 -23.10
C GLY A 328 15.64 -12.40 -22.07
N VAL A 329 15.05 -13.60 -22.01
CA VAL A 329 14.00 -13.93 -21.06
C VAL A 329 14.52 -13.73 -19.63
N ASN A 330 13.75 -13.06 -18.80
CA ASN A 330 14.09 -12.74 -17.43
C ASN A 330 12.88 -13.01 -16.53
N THR A 331 12.76 -14.24 -16.02
CA THR A 331 11.71 -14.60 -15.06
C THR A 331 12.10 -14.29 -13.62
N GLU A 332 13.35 -13.94 -13.34
CA GLU A 332 13.81 -13.52 -12.01
C GLU A 332 13.15 -12.19 -11.62
N VAL A 333 13.18 -11.18 -12.50
CA VAL A 333 12.47 -9.91 -12.24
C VAL A 333 10.95 -10.14 -12.10
N VAL A 334 10.37 -11.05 -12.87
CA VAL A 334 8.94 -11.40 -12.74
C VAL A 334 8.66 -12.03 -11.37
N ALA A 335 9.59 -12.83 -10.83
CA ALA A 335 9.49 -13.39 -9.48
C ALA A 335 9.66 -12.32 -8.38
N HIS A 336 10.57 -11.37 -8.55
CA HIS A 336 10.74 -10.22 -7.64
C HIS A 336 9.43 -9.42 -7.56
N GLU A 337 8.91 -8.96 -8.69
CA GLU A 337 7.69 -8.15 -8.71
C GLU A 337 6.44 -8.92 -8.27
N LEU A 338 6.37 -10.23 -8.50
CA LEU A 338 5.27 -11.04 -8.00
C LEU A 338 5.39 -11.37 -6.51
N ALA A 339 6.59 -11.42 -5.94
CA ALA A 339 6.77 -11.59 -4.50
C ALA A 339 6.24 -10.38 -3.73
N HIS A 340 6.40 -9.18 -4.30
CA HIS A 340 5.85 -7.95 -3.73
C HIS A 340 4.34 -7.95 -3.56
N GLN A 341 3.62 -8.75 -4.36
CA GLN A 341 2.16 -8.91 -4.22
C GLN A 341 1.78 -9.38 -2.80
N TRP A 342 2.65 -10.17 -2.14
CA TRP A 342 2.54 -10.48 -0.72
C TRP A 342 3.25 -9.45 0.17
N TYR A 343 4.49 -9.08 -0.17
CA TYR A 343 5.40 -8.27 0.66
C TYR A 343 5.69 -6.91 0.03
N GLY A 344 4.91 -5.90 0.41
CA GLY A 344 4.90 -4.55 -0.17
C GLY A 344 3.48 -4.13 -0.52
N ASP A 345 2.73 -5.01 -1.17
CA ASP A 345 1.35 -4.75 -1.55
C ASP A 345 0.38 -5.19 -0.47
N SER A 346 0.16 -6.51 -0.33
CA SER A 346 -0.80 -7.06 0.64
C SER A 346 -0.39 -6.71 2.06
N VAL A 347 0.88 -6.92 2.39
CA VAL A 347 1.51 -6.44 3.63
C VAL A 347 2.35 -5.22 3.28
N ALA A 348 1.78 -4.02 3.44
CA ALA A 348 2.50 -2.78 3.16
C ALA A 348 3.33 -2.30 4.36
N LEU A 349 4.17 -1.31 4.15
CA LEU A 349 5.00 -0.74 5.22
C LEU A 349 4.18 0.16 6.13
N THR A 350 4.48 0.11 7.43
CA THR A 350 4.00 1.13 8.38
C THR A 350 4.78 2.43 8.22
N ARG A 351 6.07 2.32 7.87
CA ARG A 351 7.00 3.43 7.65
C ARG A 351 8.05 3.05 6.61
N TRP A 352 8.50 4.01 5.82
CA TRP A 352 9.47 3.80 4.73
C TRP A 352 10.83 3.31 5.21
N GLN A 353 11.21 3.57 6.47
CA GLN A 353 12.43 3.03 7.05
C GLN A 353 12.51 1.49 6.98
N ASP A 354 11.37 0.80 7.00
CA ASP A 354 11.30 -0.67 7.00
C ASP A 354 11.30 -1.29 5.59
N ILE A 355 11.66 -0.53 4.54
CA ILE A 355 11.62 -0.94 3.11
C ILE A 355 12.36 -2.25 2.80
N TRP A 356 13.33 -2.67 3.61
CA TRP A 356 13.98 -3.98 3.47
C TRP A 356 13.00 -5.15 3.58
N LEU A 357 11.87 -5.00 4.29
CA LEU A 357 10.83 -6.02 4.35
C LEU A 357 10.22 -6.27 2.98
N ASN A 358 10.11 -5.25 2.13
CA ASN A 358 9.63 -5.42 0.77
C ASN A 358 10.76 -5.98 -0.10
N GLU A 359 11.82 -5.20 -0.27
CA GLU A 359 12.88 -5.48 -1.25
C GLU A 359 13.70 -6.71 -0.89
N GLY A 360 14.01 -6.90 0.40
CA GLY A 360 14.79 -8.05 0.85
C GLY A 360 14.03 -9.36 0.70
N LEU A 361 12.72 -9.38 0.97
CA LEU A 361 11.88 -10.56 0.75
C LEU A 361 11.69 -10.84 -0.75
N ALA A 362 11.50 -9.81 -1.57
CA ALA A 362 11.37 -9.95 -3.02
C ALA A 362 12.68 -10.43 -3.68
N THR A 363 13.84 -9.87 -3.31
CA THR A 363 15.15 -10.34 -3.77
C THR A 363 15.40 -11.80 -3.36
N TYR A 364 14.99 -12.20 -2.15
CA TYR A 364 15.12 -13.59 -1.74
C TYR A 364 14.20 -14.53 -2.52
N ALA A 365 13.04 -14.05 -2.97
CA ALA A 365 12.11 -14.80 -3.82
C ALA A 365 12.71 -15.10 -5.20
N GLU A 366 13.55 -14.21 -5.75
CA GLU A 366 14.32 -14.48 -6.97
C GLU A 366 15.18 -15.73 -6.79
N TRP A 367 15.93 -15.83 -5.69
CA TRP A 367 16.84 -16.97 -5.46
C TRP A 367 16.06 -18.27 -5.30
N LEU A 368 14.93 -18.22 -4.60
CA LEU A 368 14.01 -19.35 -4.45
C LEU A 368 13.45 -19.80 -5.82
N TRP A 369 13.01 -18.86 -6.65
CA TRP A 369 12.50 -19.14 -8.00
C TRP A 369 13.58 -19.70 -8.93
N THR A 370 14.76 -19.10 -8.95
CA THR A 370 15.90 -19.58 -9.75
C THR A 370 16.28 -21.00 -9.35
N GLU A 371 16.36 -21.30 -8.05
CA GLU A 371 16.62 -22.66 -7.58
C GLU A 371 15.48 -23.62 -7.97
N HIS A 372 14.22 -23.21 -7.86
CA HIS A 372 13.07 -24.02 -8.27
C HIS A 372 13.12 -24.39 -9.76
N GLY A 373 13.58 -23.47 -10.61
CA GLY A 373 13.80 -23.70 -12.04
C GLY A 373 15.02 -24.57 -12.37
N GLY A 374 15.77 -25.05 -11.36
CA GLY A 374 17.00 -25.82 -11.55
C GLY A 374 18.25 -24.97 -11.82
N GLY A 375 18.17 -23.65 -11.57
CA GLY A 375 19.28 -22.72 -11.66
C GLY A 375 20.19 -22.75 -10.43
N ARG A 376 20.87 -21.63 -10.18
CA ARG A 376 21.78 -21.45 -9.04
C ARG A 376 21.06 -21.72 -7.72
N LYS A 377 21.74 -22.41 -6.79
CA LYS A 377 21.21 -22.68 -5.45
C LYS A 377 21.11 -21.42 -4.61
N VAL A 378 20.17 -21.39 -3.66
CA VAL A 378 20.02 -20.24 -2.76
C VAL A 378 21.30 -20.00 -1.95
N GLU A 379 21.97 -21.06 -1.48
CA GLU A 379 23.23 -20.95 -0.72
C GLU A 379 24.36 -20.39 -1.59
N GLU A 380 24.41 -20.74 -2.88
CA GLU A 380 25.39 -20.20 -3.83
C GLU A 380 25.12 -18.72 -4.13
N SER A 381 23.84 -18.34 -4.21
CA SER A 381 23.42 -16.93 -4.38
C SER A 381 23.81 -16.09 -3.17
N PHE A 382 23.58 -16.60 -1.96
CA PHE A 382 24.05 -15.99 -0.72
C PHE A 382 25.58 -15.87 -0.70
N ALA A 383 26.32 -16.94 -0.97
CA ALA A 383 27.79 -16.93 -0.93
C ALA A 383 28.37 -15.92 -1.93
N SER A 384 27.80 -15.85 -3.14
CA SER A 384 28.16 -14.86 -4.16
C SER A 384 27.94 -13.43 -3.66
N GLY A 385 26.76 -13.13 -3.08
CA GLY A 385 26.46 -11.83 -2.51
C GLY A 385 27.36 -11.47 -1.33
N TYR A 386 27.57 -12.41 -0.40
CA TYR A 386 28.31 -12.17 0.83
C TYR A 386 29.81 -11.93 0.61
N HIS A 387 30.42 -12.61 -0.36
CA HIS A 387 31.83 -12.41 -0.71
C HIS A 387 32.04 -11.34 -1.79
N GLY A 388 31.06 -11.12 -2.68
CA GLY A 388 31.17 -10.21 -3.81
C GLY A 388 30.64 -8.79 -3.58
N SER A 389 29.83 -8.56 -2.53
CA SER A 389 29.24 -7.25 -2.26
C SER A 389 30.29 -6.19 -1.95
N SER A 390 30.10 -5.00 -2.51
CA SER A 390 30.95 -3.84 -2.23
C SER A 390 30.90 -3.43 -0.75
N GLY A 391 31.91 -2.69 -0.29
CA GLY A 391 31.91 -2.10 1.06
C GLY A 391 30.70 -1.20 1.35
N GLN A 392 30.05 -0.63 0.33
CA GLN A 392 28.88 0.24 0.51
C GLN A 392 27.64 -0.53 1.00
N VAL A 393 27.47 -1.76 0.52
CA VAL A 393 26.39 -2.68 0.96
C VAL A 393 26.52 -2.95 2.47
N TRP A 394 27.74 -3.09 2.97
CA TRP A 394 27.99 -3.37 4.39
C TRP A 394 27.89 -2.13 5.30
N ARG A 395 28.29 -0.95 4.80
CA ARG A 395 28.23 0.29 5.59
C ARG A 395 26.83 0.87 5.73
N THR A 396 25.96 0.62 4.75
CA THR A 396 24.58 1.15 4.74
C THR A 396 23.66 0.16 5.42
N PRO A 397 23.05 0.45 6.59
CA PRO A 397 22.18 -0.50 7.27
C PRO A 397 20.78 -0.57 6.62
N PRO A 398 20.30 -1.73 6.15
CA PRO A 398 19.01 -1.81 5.45
C PRO A 398 17.79 -1.61 6.38
N GLY A 399 17.94 -1.77 7.70
CA GLY A 399 16.88 -1.43 8.68
C GLY A 399 16.80 0.06 9.01
N LYS A 400 17.75 0.86 8.52
CA LYS A 400 17.75 2.33 8.65
C LYS A 400 18.57 2.98 7.51
N PRO A 401 18.10 2.88 6.26
CA PRO A 401 18.90 3.31 5.11
C PRO A 401 19.06 4.84 4.98
N GLY A 402 18.14 5.62 5.55
CA GLY A 402 17.93 7.03 5.19
C GLY A 402 17.22 7.16 3.84
N VAL A 403 16.70 8.36 3.56
CA VAL A 403 15.94 8.64 2.32
C VAL A 403 16.79 8.34 1.08
N GLU A 404 18.02 8.87 1.04
CA GLU A 404 18.94 8.73 -0.10
C GLU A 404 19.30 7.27 -0.46
N ASN A 405 19.14 6.32 0.48
CA ASN A 405 19.50 4.91 0.27
C ASN A 405 18.29 3.97 0.33
N LEU A 406 17.05 4.49 0.29
CA LEU A 406 15.82 3.70 0.35
C LEU A 406 15.80 2.56 -0.68
N PHE A 407 16.29 2.84 -1.89
CA PHE A 407 16.39 1.85 -2.97
C PHE A 407 17.84 1.49 -3.33
N SER A 408 18.76 1.59 -2.37
CA SER A 408 20.16 1.24 -2.57
C SER A 408 20.38 -0.27 -2.64
N ASN A 409 21.48 -0.71 -3.27
CA ASN A 409 21.90 -2.12 -3.27
C ASN A 409 21.97 -2.77 -1.88
N SER A 410 22.14 -1.99 -0.79
CA SER A 410 22.09 -2.56 0.55
C SER A 410 20.70 -3.08 0.90
N VAL A 411 19.66 -2.29 0.64
CA VAL A 411 18.27 -2.67 0.94
C VAL A 411 17.87 -3.95 0.21
N TYR A 412 18.26 -4.09 -1.06
CA TYR A 412 18.02 -5.31 -1.86
C TYR A 412 18.95 -6.46 -1.46
N GLN A 413 20.27 -6.32 -1.66
CA GLN A 413 21.22 -7.43 -1.55
C GLN A 413 21.41 -7.85 -0.09
N ARG A 414 21.65 -6.88 0.81
CA ARG A 414 21.80 -7.18 2.24
C ARG A 414 20.45 -7.49 2.88
N GLY A 415 19.35 -6.93 2.41
CA GLY A 415 18.00 -7.37 2.78
C GLY A 415 17.78 -8.85 2.45
N GLY A 416 18.02 -9.27 1.21
CA GLY A 416 17.91 -10.68 0.79
C GLY A 416 18.85 -11.61 1.57
N MET A 417 20.08 -11.18 1.84
CA MET A 417 20.99 -11.93 2.71
C MET A 417 20.50 -12.00 4.17
N THR A 418 19.81 -10.98 4.67
CA THR A 418 19.19 -11.01 6.01
C THR A 418 18.08 -12.05 6.07
N VAL A 419 17.26 -12.15 5.02
CA VAL A 419 16.23 -13.19 4.90
C VAL A 419 16.86 -14.58 4.87
N HIS A 420 17.97 -14.75 4.14
CA HIS A 420 18.72 -16.02 4.15
C HIS A 420 19.30 -16.34 5.53
N ALA A 421 19.90 -15.34 6.20
CA ALA A 421 20.45 -15.51 7.54
C ALA A 421 19.38 -15.93 8.55
N LEU A 422 18.16 -15.41 8.42
CA LEU A 422 17.01 -15.88 9.19
C LEU A 422 16.72 -17.36 8.91
N ARG A 423 16.63 -17.76 7.63
CA ARG A 423 16.41 -19.17 7.24
C ARG A 423 17.45 -20.11 7.86
N VAL A 424 18.73 -19.77 7.76
CA VAL A 424 19.83 -20.56 8.33
C VAL A 424 19.70 -20.67 9.87
N ALA A 425 19.32 -19.58 10.53
CA ALA A 425 19.22 -19.54 11.99
C ALA A 425 18.05 -20.38 12.54
N VAL A 426 16.90 -20.36 11.86
CA VAL A 426 15.66 -21.01 12.36
C VAL A 426 15.36 -22.36 11.71
N GLY A 427 16.02 -22.68 10.59
CA GLY A 427 15.74 -23.87 9.78
C GLY A 427 14.55 -23.70 8.83
N ASP A 428 14.48 -24.54 7.81
CA ASP A 428 13.52 -24.42 6.70
C ASP A 428 12.05 -24.45 7.15
N ASP A 429 11.68 -25.41 8.00
CA ASP A 429 10.29 -25.58 8.43
C ASP A 429 9.75 -24.32 9.11
N ALA A 430 10.48 -23.80 10.10
CA ALA A 430 10.12 -22.58 10.80
C ALA A 430 10.20 -21.36 9.87
N PHE A 431 11.20 -21.28 8.99
CA PHE A 431 11.36 -20.16 8.06
C PHE A 431 10.16 -20.02 7.13
N PHE A 432 9.75 -21.08 6.45
CA PHE A 432 8.61 -21.03 5.55
C PHE A 432 7.29 -20.87 6.32
N GLU A 433 7.19 -21.36 7.56
CA GLU A 433 6.05 -21.06 8.44
C GLU A 433 5.98 -19.56 8.80
N ILE A 434 7.11 -18.91 9.10
CA ILE A 434 7.19 -17.46 9.37
C ILE A 434 6.68 -16.68 8.16
N LEU A 435 7.16 -17.00 6.95
CA LEU A 435 6.77 -16.28 5.73
C LEU A 435 5.27 -16.37 5.44
N ARG A 436 4.69 -17.57 5.55
CA ARG A 436 3.24 -17.79 5.38
C ARG A 436 2.43 -17.13 6.48
N THR A 437 2.88 -17.22 7.73
CA THR A 437 2.17 -16.63 8.87
C THR A 437 2.19 -15.11 8.82
N TRP A 438 3.31 -14.50 8.43
CA TRP A 438 3.42 -13.06 8.24
C TRP A 438 2.44 -12.56 7.18
N SER A 439 2.48 -13.19 6.01
CA SER A 439 1.57 -12.93 4.89
C SER A 439 0.09 -13.04 5.30
N ALA A 440 -0.26 -14.07 6.09
CA ALA A 440 -1.64 -14.30 6.53
C ALA A 440 -2.11 -13.33 7.63
N GLU A 441 -1.32 -13.11 8.68
CA GLU A 441 -1.69 -12.26 9.82
C GLU A 441 -1.73 -10.78 9.44
N LYS A 442 -0.91 -10.35 8.48
CA LYS A 442 -0.82 -8.96 8.03
C LYS A 442 -1.55 -8.67 6.72
N ARG A 443 -2.29 -9.65 6.18
CA ARG A 443 -2.96 -9.53 4.89
C ARG A 443 -3.82 -8.27 4.81
N ASN A 444 -3.66 -7.51 3.71
CA ASN A 444 -4.32 -6.23 3.43
C ASN A 444 -4.00 -5.09 4.41
N GLY A 445 -3.07 -5.26 5.34
CA GLY A 445 -2.70 -4.26 6.32
C GLY A 445 -1.26 -3.78 6.16
N ASN A 446 -0.68 -3.38 7.30
CA ASN A 446 0.67 -2.88 7.38
C ASN A 446 1.49 -3.68 8.40
N GLY A 447 2.80 -3.73 8.16
CA GLY A 447 3.79 -4.36 9.04
C GLY A 447 4.96 -3.44 9.33
N SER A 448 5.66 -3.73 10.43
CA SER A 448 6.93 -3.12 10.81
C SER A 448 8.00 -4.18 11.03
N THR A 449 9.26 -3.76 11.02
CA THR A 449 10.40 -4.66 11.31
C THR A 449 10.23 -5.34 12.68
N ASP A 450 9.81 -4.58 13.70
CA ASP A 450 9.67 -5.08 15.08
C ASP A 450 8.63 -6.20 15.17
N GLU A 451 7.51 -6.05 14.46
CA GLU A 451 6.46 -7.08 14.41
C GLU A 451 6.89 -8.32 13.64
N PHE A 452 7.65 -8.17 12.56
CA PHE A 452 8.20 -9.31 11.81
C PHE A 452 9.19 -10.10 12.67
N ILE A 453 10.08 -9.41 13.39
CA ILE A 453 11.02 -10.03 14.34
C ILE A 453 10.25 -10.76 15.44
N ALA A 454 9.26 -10.12 16.05
CA ALA A 454 8.44 -10.72 17.11
C ALA A 454 7.69 -11.97 16.62
N LEU A 455 7.15 -11.95 15.40
CA LEU A 455 6.55 -13.14 14.78
C LEU A 455 7.61 -14.23 14.56
N ALA A 456 8.77 -13.89 14.02
CA ALA A 456 9.84 -14.84 13.75
C ALA A 456 10.31 -15.54 15.03
N GLU A 457 10.47 -14.80 16.13
CA GLU A 457 10.80 -15.37 17.45
C GLU A 457 9.66 -16.25 17.98
N ARG A 458 8.40 -15.83 17.80
CA ARG A 458 7.22 -16.60 18.23
C ARG A 458 7.10 -17.95 17.53
N VAL A 459 7.29 -17.99 16.21
CA VAL A 459 7.18 -19.21 15.41
C VAL A 459 8.39 -20.12 15.61
N SER A 460 9.60 -19.56 15.60
CA SER A 460 10.83 -20.37 15.71
C SER A 460 11.16 -20.80 17.14
N GLY A 461 10.64 -20.10 18.15
CA GLY A 461 11.06 -20.26 19.55
C GLY A 461 12.50 -19.80 19.83
N LYS A 462 13.14 -19.11 18.89
CA LYS A 462 14.53 -18.61 19.00
C LYS A 462 14.55 -17.13 19.37
N LYS A 463 15.63 -16.69 20.01
CA LYS A 463 15.92 -15.25 20.22
C LYS A 463 16.71 -14.74 19.03
N LEU A 464 16.13 -13.83 18.25
CA LEU A 464 16.63 -13.37 16.96
C LEU A 464 17.15 -11.94 17.00
N GLY A 465 16.98 -11.21 18.11
CA GLY A 465 17.47 -9.82 18.24
C GLY A 465 18.92 -9.61 17.77
N LYS A 466 19.88 -10.43 18.23
CA LYS A 466 21.28 -10.31 17.80
C LYS A 466 21.51 -10.54 16.30
N LEU A 467 20.70 -11.40 15.69
CA LEU A 467 20.77 -11.67 14.25
C LEU A 467 20.31 -10.42 13.49
N PHE A 468 19.11 -9.92 13.79
CA PHE A 468 18.59 -8.72 13.14
C PHE A 468 19.42 -7.47 13.44
N ASP A 469 19.95 -7.31 14.66
CA ASP A 469 20.87 -6.22 15.00
C ASP A 469 22.09 -6.20 14.07
N ALA A 470 22.75 -7.35 13.88
CA ALA A 470 23.92 -7.45 13.02
C ALA A 470 23.55 -7.21 11.55
N TRP A 471 22.47 -7.82 11.07
CA TRP A 471 22.12 -7.83 9.65
C TRP A 471 21.40 -6.57 9.18
N LEU A 472 20.57 -5.93 10.01
CA LEU A 472 19.78 -4.75 9.65
C LEU A 472 20.38 -3.42 10.09
N TYR A 473 21.08 -3.39 11.22
CA TYR A 473 21.48 -2.13 11.88
C TYR A 473 23.00 -1.95 11.99
N GLY A 474 23.78 -3.04 11.94
CA GLY A 474 25.24 -2.97 11.93
C GLY A 474 25.81 -2.28 10.68
N THR A 475 26.96 -1.63 10.81
CA THR A 475 27.67 -0.94 9.72
C THR A 475 28.89 -1.71 9.21
N GLU A 476 29.03 -2.96 9.63
CA GLU A 476 30.08 -3.89 9.22
C GLU A 476 29.46 -5.15 8.63
N ARG A 477 30.24 -5.90 7.84
CA ARG A 477 29.80 -7.20 7.35
C ARG A 477 29.59 -8.15 8.55
N PRO A 478 28.38 -8.69 8.79
CA PRO A 478 28.14 -9.65 9.85
C PRO A 478 28.98 -10.91 9.66
N ALA A 479 29.16 -11.70 10.72
CA ALA A 479 29.66 -13.07 10.54
C ALA A 479 28.66 -13.91 9.72
N GLU A 480 29.15 -14.95 9.05
CA GLU A 480 28.29 -15.89 8.33
C GLU A 480 27.23 -16.49 9.27
N PRO A 481 25.98 -16.62 8.78
CA PRO A 481 24.90 -17.10 9.61
C PRO A 481 25.11 -18.58 9.97
N LYS A 482 24.59 -18.97 11.13
CA LYS A 482 24.66 -20.35 11.63
C LYS A 482 23.35 -20.72 12.33
N PRO A 483 22.98 -22.02 12.38
CA PRO A 483 21.83 -22.48 13.14
C PRO A 483 21.87 -22.06 14.61
N LEU A 484 20.70 -21.75 15.18
CA LEU A 484 20.51 -21.40 16.60
C LEU A 484 19.88 -22.54 17.41
#